data_AF-A0A961FTE5-F1
#
_entry.id   AF-A0A961FTE5-F1
#
_cell.length_a   1.000
_cell.length_b   1.000
_cell.length_c   1.000
_cell.angle_alpha   90.00
_cell.angle_beta   90.00
_cell.angle_gamma   90.00
#
_symmetry.space_group_name_H-M   'P 1'
#
loop_
_entity.id
_entity.type
_entity.pdbx_description
1 polymer ?
#
loop_
_entity_poly.entity_id
_entity_poly.type
_entity_poly.pdbx_seq_one_letter_code
_entity_poly.pdbx_strand_id
1 'polypeptide(L)'
;MAVAGILSGGFRGAPAQQVETSEARNATAPAAAEGGLPSDESILQRMPDMATEYLREVYGIYARLGNEKMTEAIANELRRRDPDFTASSADEGESGPENPHDALEDRIDAMMQARKYSEAIAFMEKLRTERFGGGVFPFEVELADAYGTVGDLERATSGYQRVIDGAGHSAEAKAAARAGIVEIEKLRATKIAYDLIERHRAGEALAQAEALRAKYPEDVEIELLHSQALVSNNRHAEALPTLEAIKARDYRGQSYPAQDALAESLLATGRLAEARAAYDELAVDVNALPHVRESAVRSSAEIFKSRTGAVKVDYERLSESEGDGNFIALEALAPVMIDTLAGVRAWYDDVSLSKERTLRASSGEFAGGVGFVRRYFGDGLTYFEGRAGGGQHGEVTWGASLGRERVHPGVTGYELSVDGNAPATDSLQLIALNGTEDRARVAVSGPLPGRFEYAADAWVRRVSADGADLGDGYGGFLEIGRPIWENRLETASLRLAYRADYERFNASRLSDAEAGRFDLLDDDGRFLGADLVEPRYHPHGLRLSWDSQVNPWLYLYAEGGLFYDFADEEWDYQFSAGMEVALTERCDLVAEAGYYSDGTGASNDESEVIVGTVGLRWYY
;
A
#
# COMPACT_ATOMS: atom_id res chain seq x y z
N MET A 1 29.82 31.07 -28.53
CA MET A 1 31.09 30.33 -28.72
C MET A 1 30.82 28.87 -28.40
N ALA A 2 31.24 27.98 -29.30
CA ALA A 2 30.68 26.64 -29.48
C ALA A 2 31.11 25.60 -28.43
N VAL A 3 30.16 24.84 -27.90
CA VAL A 3 30.38 23.49 -27.37
C VAL A 3 29.26 22.60 -27.91
N ALA A 4 29.55 21.98 -29.05
CA ALA A 4 28.83 20.84 -29.60
C ALA A 4 29.90 19.76 -29.88
N GLY A 5 29.71 18.57 -29.33
CA GLY A 5 30.54 17.42 -29.64
C GLY A 5 30.96 16.61 -28.42
N ILE A 6 30.21 15.55 -28.14
CA ILE A 6 30.66 14.21 -27.74
C ILE A 6 29.37 13.38 -27.74
N LEU A 7 29.13 12.60 -28.79
CA LEU A 7 28.32 11.36 -28.81
C LEU A 7 28.36 10.81 -30.26
N SER A 8 29.50 10.28 -30.68
CA SER A 8 29.61 9.44 -31.87
C SER A 8 30.81 8.50 -31.79
N GLY A 9 30.57 7.29 -31.28
CA GLY A 9 31.42 6.11 -31.43
C GLY A 9 30.54 4.92 -31.07
N GLY A 10 30.17 4.02 -31.97
CA GLY A 10 30.99 3.37 -32.97
C GLY A 10 31.34 1.95 -32.53
N PHE A 11 30.37 1.17 -32.04
CA PHE A 11 30.57 -0.24 -31.71
C PHE A 11 30.53 -1.09 -32.99
N ARG A 12 31.72 -1.40 -33.52
CA ARG A 12 31.96 -2.47 -34.49
C ARG A 12 31.94 -3.81 -33.75
N GLY A 13 31.19 -4.75 -34.30
CA GLY A 13 31.01 -6.09 -33.74
C GLY A 13 32.16 -7.05 -33.99
N ALA A 14 32.13 -8.13 -33.21
CA ALA A 14 32.59 -9.49 -33.50
C ALA A 14 32.23 -10.38 -32.28
N PRO A 15 32.18 -11.71 -32.41
CA PRO A 15 31.43 -12.49 -33.39
C PRO A 15 30.42 -13.43 -32.70
N ALA A 16 29.45 -13.91 -33.47
CA ALA A 16 28.53 -14.96 -33.07
C ALA A 16 29.29 -16.25 -32.74
N GLN A 17 29.18 -16.71 -31.49
CA GLN A 17 29.51 -18.09 -31.14
C GLN A 17 28.30 -18.97 -31.46
N GLN A 18 28.49 -19.83 -32.45
CA GLN A 18 27.67 -21.00 -32.72
C GLN A 18 27.68 -21.89 -31.47
N VAL A 19 26.51 -22.07 -30.85
CA VAL A 19 26.31 -23.17 -29.89
C VAL A 19 25.87 -24.37 -30.71
N GLU A 20 26.81 -25.30 -30.89
CA GLU A 20 26.57 -26.62 -31.45
C GLU A 20 25.53 -27.38 -30.62
N THR A 21 24.49 -27.84 -31.31
CA THR A 21 23.56 -28.85 -30.84
C THR A 21 24.28 -30.20 -30.74
N SER A 22 24.63 -30.62 -29.52
CA SER A 22 25.05 -32.00 -29.25
C SER A 22 23.92 -32.78 -28.58
N GLU A 23 23.19 -33.55 -29.37
CA GLU A 23 22.44 -34.71 -28.89
C GLU A 23 23.43 -35.75 -28.34
N ALA A 24 23.35 -36.06 -27.04
CA ALA A 24 23.87 -37.30 -26.50
C ALA A 24 23.04 -37.77 -25.31
N ARG A 25 22.41 -38.92 -25.54
CA ARG A 25 21.70 -39.79 -24.62
C ARG A 25 22.44 -39.97 -23.29
N ASN A 26 21.71 -39.81 -22.18
CA ASN A 26 21.90 -40.66 -21.01
C ASN A 26 20.54 -41.00 -20.40
N ALA A 27 20.31 -42.30 -20.30
CA ALA A 27 19.14 -42.91 -19.73
C ALA A 27 19.26 -42.97 -18.20
N THR A 28 18.08 -43.12 -17.56
CA THR A 28 17.81 -43.66 -16.22
C THR A 28 18.15 -42.81 -14.98
N ALA A 29 17.13 -42.14 -14.45
CA ALA A 29 16.40 -42.59 -13.24
C ALA A 29 15.01 -41.91 -13.21
N PRO A 30 13.90 -42.61 -12.90
CA PRO A 30 12.60 -41.96 -12.77
C PRO A 30 12.56 -41.14 -11.47
N ALA A 31 12.09 -39.90 -11.60
CA ALA A 31 11.82 -39.01 -10.49
C ALA A 31 10.84 -39.67 -9.51
N ALA A 32 11.15 -39.57 -8.22
CA ALA A 32 10.27 -39.98 -7.14
C ALA A 32 8.95 -39.20 -7.21
N ALA A 33 7.86 -39.95 -7.10
CA ALA A 33 6.49 -39.49 -7.24
C ALA A 33 6.14 -38.34 -6.29
N GLU A 34 5.62 -37.26 -6.86
CA GLU A 34 4.66 -36.42 -6.15
C GLU A 34 3.45 -37.30 -5.80
N GLY A 35 3.14 -37.41 -4.51
CA GLY A 35 2.12 -38.31 -3.95
C GLY A 35 0.68 -37.89 -4.23
N GLY A 36 0.37 -37.49 -5.48
CA GLY A 36 -0.99 -37.38 -5.97
C GLY A 36 -1.46 -38.73 -6.51
N LEU A 37 -2.67 -39.15 -6.15
CA LEU A 37 -3.31 -40.29 -6.79
C LEU A 37 -3.39 -40.03 -8.31
N PRO A 38 -2.98 -40.97 -9.17
CA PRO A 38 -3.07 -40.80 -10.62
C PRO A 38 -4.51 -40.50 -11.04
N SER A 39 -4.71 -39.59 -11.99
CA SER A 39 -6.06 -39.22 -12.45
C SER A 39 -6.79 -40.44 -13.03
N ASP A 40 -8.13 -40.48 -12.88
CA ASP A 40 -8.99 -41.55 -13.41
C ASP A 40 -8.66 -41.86 -14.89
N GLU A 41 -8.43 -40.83 -15.70
CA GLU A 41 -8.08 -40.98 -17.13
C GLU A 41 -6.72 -41.63 -17.35
N SER A 42 -5.72 -41.31 -16.52
CA SER A 42 -4.40 -41.95 -16.58
C SER A 42 -4.44 -43.42 -16.17
N ILE A 43 -5.33 -43.78 -15.24
CA ILE A 43 -5.57 -45.17 -14.83
C ILE A 43 -6.26 -45.94 -15.95
N LEU A 44 -7.28 -45.34 -16.59
CA LEU A 44 -7.97 -45.96 -17.74
C LEU A 44 -7.01 -46.23 -18.92
N GLN A 45 -6.14 -45.27 -19.24
CA GLN A 45 -5.19 -45.40 -20.35
C GLN A 45 -4.12 -46.47 -20.09
N ARG A 46 -3.67 -46.59 -18.83
CA ARG A 46 -2.63 -47.55 -18.44
C ARG A 46 -3.18 -48.91 -18.02
N MET A 47 -4.50 -49.03 -17.86
CA MET A 47 -5.17 -50.24 -17.39
C MET A 47 -4.71 -51.51 -18.15
N PRO A 48 -4.61 -51.53 -19.50
CA PRO A 48 -4.14 -52.68 -20.27
C PRO A 48 -2.72 -53.17 -19.90
N ASP A 49 -1.90 -52.31 -19.32
CA ASP A 49 -0.49 -52.58 -19.01
C ASP A 49 -0.24 -52.75 -17.50
N MET A 50 -1.24 -52.48 -16.65
CA MET A 50 -1.14 -52.66 -15.20
C MET A 50 -1.12 -54.14 -14.80
N ALA A 51 -0.46 -54.50 -13.70
CA ALA A 51 -0.50 -55.86 -13.17
C ALA A 51 -1.92 -56.24 -12.71
N THR A 52 -2.34 -57.49 -12.90
CA THR A 52 -3.69 -57.96 -12.53
C THR A 52 -3.94 -57.81 -11.01
N GLU A 53 -2.94 -58.06 -10.15
CA GLU A 53 -3.09 -57.81 -8.72
C GLU A 53 -3.31 -56.33 -8.39
N TYR A 54 -2.59 -55.42 -9.07
CA TYR A 54 -2.77 -53.99 -8.89
C TYR A 54 -4.16 -53.52 -9.34
N LEU A 55 -4.69 -54.08 -10.43
CA LEU A 55 -6.06 -53.81 -10.87
C LEU A 55 -7.10 -54.28 -9.85
N ARG A 56 -6.88 -55.40 -9.14
CA ARG A 56 -7.78 -55.85 -8.06
C ARG A 56 -7.75 -54.89 -6.86
N GLU A 57 -6.59 -54.36 -6.52
CA GLU A 57 -6.43 -53.37 -5.45
C GLU A 57 -7.11 -52.04 -5.79
N VAL A 58 -6.87 -51.53 -7.01
CA VAL A 58 -7.49 -50.30 -7.51
C VAL A 58 -9.01 -50.46 -7.67
N TYR A 59 -9.49 -51.64 -8.05
CA TYR A 59 -10.92 -51.97 -8.08
C TYR A 59 -11.58 -51.79 -6.70
N GLY A 60 -10.98 -52.32 -5.63
CA GLY A 60 -11.52 -52.18 -4.27
C GLY A 60 -11.52 -50.72 -3.77
N ILE A 61 -10.56 -49.91 -4.19
CA ILE A 61 -10.51 -48.48 -3.86
C ILE A 61 -11.66 -47.71 -4.55
N TYR A 62 -11.83 -47.89 -5.87
CA TYR A 62 -12.89 -47.19 -6.61
C TYR A 62 -14.30 -47.68 -6.28
N ALA A 63 -14.45 -48.96 -5.90
CA ALA A 63 -15.70 -49.49 -5.37
C ALA A 63 -16.12 -48.77 -4.08
N ARG A 64 -15.19 -48.58 -3.12
CA ARG A 64 -15.46 -47.86 -1.86
C ARG A 64 -15.72 -46.36 -2.09
N LEU A 65 -15.05 -45.75 -3.06
CA LEU A 65 -15.29 -44.35 -3.43
C LEU A 65 -16.60 -44.12 -4.22
N GLY A 66 -17.34 -45.19 -4.57
CA GLY A 66 -18.61 -45.09 -5.29
C GLY A 66 -18.50 -44.59 -6.74
N ASN A 67 -17.31 -44.68 -7.35
CA ASN A 67 -17.10 -44.27 -8.74
C ASN A 67 -17.50 -45.41 -9.69
N GLU A 68 -18.81 -45.58 -9.90
CA GLU A 68 -19.41 -46.69 -10.65
C GLU A 68 -18.77 -46.89 -12.04
N LYS A 69 -18.42 -45.79 -12.73
CA LYS A 69 -17.82 -45.82 -14.06
C LYS A 69 -16.41 -46.41 -14.06
N MET A 70 -15.57 -46.02 -13.10
CA MET A 70 -14.21 -46.59 -12.96
C MET A 70 -14.27 -48.04 -12.48
N THR A 71 -15.13 -48.33 -11.51
CA THR A 71 -15.33 -49.68 -10.98
C THR A 71 -15.76 -50.66 -12.07
N GLU A 72 -16.70 -50.26 -12.93
CA GLU A 72 -17.14 -51.09 -14.06
C GLU A 72 -16.05 -51.27 -15.12
N ALA A 73 -15.30 -50.21 -15.45
CA ALA A 73 -14.20 -50.30 -16.40
C ALA A 73 -13.10 -51.26 -15.93
N ILE A 74 -12.71 -51.18 -14.67
CA ILE A 74 -11.70 -52.07 -14.07
C ILE A 74 -12.24 -53.50 -13.93
N ALA A 75 -13.52 -53.67 -13.55
CA ALA A 75 -14.15 -54.99 -13.48
C ALA A 75 -14.19 -55.69 -14.84
N ASN A 76 -14.48 -54.95 -15.91
CA ASN A 76 -14.48 -55.49 -17.27
C ASN A 76 -13.09 -55.92 -17.71
N GLU A 77 -12.06 -55.13 -17.39
CA GLU A 77 -10.67 -55.47 -17.70
C GLU A 77 -10.16 -56.67 -16.85
N LEU A 78 -10.56 -56.76 -15.58
CA LEU A 78 -10.27 -57.91 -14.74
C LEU A 78 -10.96 -59.18 -15.27
N ARG A 79 -12.25 -59.12 -15.65
CA ARG A 79 -12.96 -60.25 -16.30
C ARG A 79 -12.34 -60.66 -17.63
N ARG A 80 -11.76 -59.71 -18.37
CA ARG A 80 -11.06 -60.00 -19.63
C ARG A 80 -9.79 -60.81 -19.40
N ARG A 81 -9.07 -60.58 -18.30
CA ARG A 81 -7.79 -61.23 -17.96
C ARG A 81 -7.95 -62.49 -17.15
N ASP A 82 -8.97 -62.51 -16.32
CA ASP A 82 -9.31 -63.58 -15.40
C ASP A 82 -10.82 -63.83 -15.54
N PRO A 83 -11.24 -64.76 -16.43
CA PRO A 83 -12.66 -65.03 -16.68
C PRO A 83 -13.43 -65.49 -15.44
N ASP A 84 -12.72 -66.00 -14.43
CA ASP A 84 -13.28 -66.46 -13.16
C ASP A 84 -13.35 -65.32 -12.11
N PHE A 85 -12.90 -64.10 -12.44
CA PHE A 85 -13.03 -62.94 -11.57
C PHE A 85 -14.50 -62.63 -11.30
N THR A 86 -14.96 -62.96 -10.09
CA THR A 86 -16.22 -62.49 -9.56
C THR A 86 -15.97 -61.22 -8.75
N ALA A 87 -16.82 -60.21 -8.96
CA ALA A 87 -16.77 -58.94 -8.25
C ALA A 87 -16.82 -59.08 -6.70
N SER A 88 -17.20 -60.26 -6.18
CA SER A 88 -17.23 -60.56 -4.75
C SER A 88 -15.93 -61.10 -4.17
N SER A 89 -14.89 -61.37 -4.98
CA SER A 89 -13.66 -62.03 -4.53
C SER A 89 -12.59 -61.09 -3.96
N ALA A 90 -12.77 -59.77 -4.08
CA ALA A 90 -11.85 -58.77 -3.52
C ALA A 90 -12.19 -58.36 -2.08
N ASP A 91 -13.24 -58.95 -1.49
CA ASP A 91 -13.87 -58.51 -0.23
C ASP A 91 -13.70 -59.51 0.93
N GLU A 92 -13.01 -60.63 0.72
CA GLU A 92 -12.82 -61.67 1.76
C GLU A 92 -11.60 -61.40 2.65
N GLY A 93 -11.39 -60.15 3.03
CA GLY A 93 -10.52 -59.76 4.14
C GLY A 93 -11.37 -59.51 5.40
N GLU A 94 -11.69 -60.58 6.14
CA GLU A 94 -12.26 -60.60 7.50
C GLU A 94 -13.01 -59.32 7.95
N SER A 95 -14.26 -59.15 7.52
CA SER A 95 -15.26 -58.38 8.27
C SER A 95 -16.55 -59.21 8.34
N GLY A 96 -17.19 -59.23 9.51
CA GLY A 96 -18.51 -59.84 9.66
C GLY A 96 -19.53 -59.16 8.73
N PRO A 97 -20.81 -59.58 8.73
CA PRO A 97 -21.82 -58.92 7.90
C PRO A 97 -21.78 -57.41 8.15
N GLU A 98 -21.33 -56.66 7.14
CA GLU A 98 -21.17 -55.21 7.22
C GLU A 98 -22.49 -54.64 7.74
N ASN A 99 -22.41 -53.98 8.90
CA ASN A 99 -23.53 -53.23 9.38
C ASN A 99 -23.84 -52.18 8.30
N PRO A 100 -25.04 -52.18 7.69
CA PRO A 100 -25.34 -51.29 6.56
C PRO A 100 -25.27 -49.79 6.91
N HIS A 101 -25.08 -49.46 8.20
CA HIS A 101 -24.73 -48.13 8.66
C HIS A 101 -23.27 -47.75 8.38
N ASP A 102 -22.33 -48.66 8.58
CA ASP A 102 -20.89 -48.42 8.44
C ASP A 102 -20.56 -48.05 6.98
N ALA A 103 -21.16 -48.76 6.01
CA ALA A 103 -21.01 -48.45 4.59
C ALA A 103 -21.63 -47.08 4.17
N LEU A 104 -22.61 -46.55 4.92
CA LEU A 104 -23.14 -45.21 4.69
C LEU A 104 -22.24 -44.13 5.29
N GLU A 105 -21.67 -44.41 6.46
CA GLU A 105 -20.70 -43.56 7.16
C GLU A 105 -19.44 -43.37 6.31
N ASP A 106 -18.84 -44.47 5.83
CA ASP A 106 -17.67 -44.46 4.94
C ASP A 106 -17.90 -43.60 3.69
N ARG A 107 -19.13 -43.67 3.14
CA ARG A 107 -19.50 -42.86 1.97
C ARG A 107 -19.63 -41.38 2.31
N ILE A 108 -20.25 -41.05 3.45
CA ILE A 108 -20.36 -39.66 3.92
C ILE A 108 -18.95 -39.09 4.15
N ASP A 109 -18.10 -39.83 4.85
CA ASP A 109 -16.72 -39.45 5.13
C ASP A 109 -15.91 -39.26 3.86
N ALA A 110 -16.05 -40.16 2.88
CA ALA A 110 -15.39 -40.01 1.57
C ALA A 110 -15.84 -38.72 0.86
N MET A 111 -17.13 -38.36 0.92
CA MET A 111 -17.62 -37.09 0.34
C MET A 111 -17.11 -35.87 1.10
N MET A 112 -17.09 -35.92 2.44
CA MET A 112 -16.59 -34.84 3.30
C MET A 112 -15.09 -34.61 3.08
N GLN A 113 -14.28 -35.68 3.04
CA GLN A 113 -12.84 -35.62 2.76
C GLN A 113 -12.55 -35.11 1.34
N ALA A 114 -13.38 -35.49 0.36
CA ALA A 114 -13.30 -34.96 -1.00
C ALA A 114 -13.80 -33.50 -1.13
N ARG A 115 -14.17 -32.84 -0.02
CA ARG A 115 -14.72 -31.47 0.04
C ARG A 115 -16.01 -31.30 -0.77
N LYS A 116 -16.75 -32.38 -1.00
CA LYS A 116 -18.04 -32.40 -1.71
C LYS A 116 -19.21 -32.15 -0.76
N TYR A 117 -19.10 -31.10 0.06
CA TYR A 117 -20.03 -30.85 1.17
C TYR A 117 -21.49 -30.73 0.70
N SER A 118 -21.75 -30.08 -0.43
CA SER A 118 -23.11 -29.97 -0.98
C SER A 118 -23.69 -31.31 -1.43
N GLU A 119 -22.88 -32.20 -2.00
CA GLU A 119 -23.31 -33.56 -2.36
C GLU A 119 -23.56 -34.39 -1.10
N ALA A 120 -22.68 -34.28 -0.10
CA ALA A 120 -22.83 -34.95 1.19
C ALA A 120 -24.10 -34.51 1.91
N ILE A 121 -24.39 -33.20 1.97
CA ILE A 121 -25.63 -32.65 2.53
C ILE A 121 -26.84 -33.22 1.79
N ALA A 122 -26.86 -33.17 0.45
CA ALA A 122 -27.99 -33.68 -0.33
C ALA A 122 -28.22 -35.19 -0.10
N PHE A 123 -27.15 -35.96 0.00
CA PHE A 123 -27.19 -37.39 0.28
C PHE A 123 -27.72 -37.68 1.70
N MET A 124 -27.20 -37.01 2.72
CA MET A 124 -27.63 -37.16 4.11
C MET A 124 -29.07 -36.71 4.33
N GLU A 125 -29.49 -35.60 3.73
CA GLU A 125 -30.89 -35.12 3.78
C GLU A 125 -31.87 -36.11 3.15
N LYS A 126 -31.47 -36.73 2.03
CA LYS A 126 -32.24 -37.80 1.39
C LYS A 126 -32.33 -39.02 2.31
N LEU A 127 -31.21 -39.47 2.88
CA LEU A 127 -31.18 -40.59 3.84
C LEU A 127 -32.09 -40.32 5.04
N ARG A 128 -31.98 -39.12 5.63
CA ARG A 128 -32.79 -38.69 6.78
C ARG A 128 -34.28 -38.78 6.48
N THR A 129 -34.69 -38.33 5.30
CA THR A 129 -36.10 -38.30 4.89
C THR A 129 -36.62 -39.69 4.50
N GLU A 130 -35.85 -40.46 3.71
CA GLU A 130 -36.32 -41.72 3.12
C GLU A 130 -36.17 -42.94 4.04
N ARG A 131 -35.08 -43.03 4.80
CA ARG A 131 -34.78 -44.19 5.66
C ARG A 131 -35.05 -43.93 7.14
N PHE A 132 -34.98 -42.68 7.59
CA PHE A 132 -35.05 -42.32 9.01
C PHE A 132 -36.18 -41.35 9.37
N GLY A 133 -37.16 -41.14 8.48
CA GLY A 133 -38.19 -40.09 8.61
C GLY A 133 -39.10 -40.14 9.85
N GLY A 134 -38.97 -41.16 10.71
CA GLY A 134 -39.66 -41.25 12.01
C GLY A 134 -38.76 -41.70 13.18
N GLY A 135 -37.45 -41.79 12.99
CA GLY A 135 -36.48 -42.28 13.96
C GLY A 135 -35.34 -41.29 14.21
N VAL A 136 -34.39 -41.69 15.06
CA VAL A 136 -33.16 -40.92 15.29
C VAL A 136 -32.27 -41.07 14.07
N PHE A 137 -31.86 -39.95 13.47
CA PHE A 137 -30.92 -39.95 12.36
C PHE A 137 -29.49 -40.09 12.91
N PRO A 138 -28.77 -41.18 12.61
CA PRO A 138 -27.46 -41.43 13.20
C PRO A 138 -26.40 -40.42 12.75
N PHE A 139 -26.53 -39.85 11.54
CA PHE A 139 -25.56 -38.95 10.92
C PHE A 139 -25.87 -37.46 11.10
N GLU A 140 -26.55 -37.11 12.20
CA GLU A 140 -27.02 -35.73 12.41
C GLU A 140 -25.86 -34.77 12.78
N VAL A 141 -24.77 -35.28 13.36
CA VAL A 141 -23.56 -34.49 13.67
C VAL A 141 -22.82 -34.16 12.36
N GLU A 142 -22.59 -35.15 11.50
CA GLU A 142 -21.90 -35.02 10.22
C GLU A 142 -22.67 -34.10 9.27
N LEU A 143 -24.01 -34.19 9.29
CA LEU A 143 -24.87 -33.27 8.55
C LEU A 143 -24.75 -31.83 9.08
N ALA A 144 -24.68 -31.64 10.40
CA ALA A 144 -24.47 -30.32 11.00
C ALA A 144 -23.08 -29.76 10.69
N ASP A 145 -22.03 -30.60 10.74
CA ASP A 145 -20.66 -30.25 10.36
C ASP A 145 -20.59 -29.80 8.90
N ALA A 146 -21.26 -30.54 8.00
CA ALA A 146 -21.34 -30.20 6.58
C ALA A 146 -22.06 -28.85 6.37
N TYR A 147 -23.16 -28.60 7.07
CA TYR A 147 -23.84 -27.30 7.05
C TYR A 147 -22.94 -26.16 7.56
N GLY A 148 -22.19 -26.39 8.64
CA GLY A 148 -21.24 -25.41 9.18
C GLY A 148 -20.15 -25.07 8.17
N THR A 149 -19.60 -26.08 7.51
CA THR A 149 -18.53 -25.94 6.51
C THR A 149 -18.96 -25.15 5.28
N VAL A 150 -20.22 -25.28 4.84
CA VAL A 150 -20.77 -24.46 3.73
C VAL A 150 -21.28 -23.09 4.18
N GLY A 151 -21.13 -22.75 5.47
CA GLY A 151 -21.53 -21.46 6.03
C GLY A 151 -23.00 -21.33 6.42
N ASP A 152 -23.79 -22.40 6.37
CA ASP A 152 -25.18 -22.42 6.87
C ASP A 152 -25.20 -22.65 8.39
N LEU A 153 -24.70 -21.63 9.11
CA LEU A 153 -24.50 -21.69 10.55
C LEU A 153 -25.81 -21.86 11.33
N GLU A 154 -26.96 -21.48 10.76
CA GLU A 154 -28.27 -21.67 11.40
C GLU A 154 -28.72 -23.13 11.35
N ARG A 155 -28.61 -23.77 10.19
CA ARG A 155 -28.95 -25.20 10.07
C ARG A 155 -27.98 -26.08 10.83
N ALA A 156 -26.69 -25.73 10.83
CA ALA A 156 -25.67 -26.42 11.62
C ALA A 156 -25.99 -26.36 13.12
N THR A 157 -26.27 -25.16 13.66
CA THR A 157 -26.68 -25.00 15.07
C THR A 157 -27.94 -25.81 15.39
N SER A 158 -28.93 -25.76 14.49
CA SER A 158 -30.18 -26.51 14.67
C SER A 158 -29.96 -28.03 14.63
N GLY A 159 -29.03 -28.52 13.80
CA GLY A 159 -28.62 -29.92 13.75
C GLY A 159 -27.98 -30.39 15.05
N TYR A 160 -26.98 -29.66 15.54
CA TYR A 160 -26.36 -29.96 16.83
C TYR A 160 -27.36 -29.91 17.99
N GLN A 161 -28.28 -28.94 18.00
CA GLN A 161 -29.29 -28.85 19.04
C GLN A 161 -30.23 -30.07 19.03
N ARG A 162 -30.61 -30.58 17.85
CA ARG A 162 -31.36 -31.84 17.72
C ARG A 162 -30.61 -33.02 18.33
N VAL A 163 -29.29 -33.11 18.12
CA VAL A 163 -28.45 -34.16 18.72
C VAL A 163 -28.45 -34.07 20.24
N ILE A 164 -28.30 -32.86 20.79
CA ILE A 164 -28.26 -32.60 22.24
C ILE A 164 -29.58 -32.98 22.91
N ASP A 165 -30.70 -32.55 22.33
CA ASP A 165 -32.04 -32.72 22.89
C ASP A 165 -32.61 -34.13 22.63
N GLY A 166 -32.14 -34.82 21.58
CA GLY A 166 -32.62 -36.14 21.18
C GLY A 166 -32.27 -37.24 22.18
N ALA A 167 -33.25 -38.06 22.56
CA ALA A 167 -33.06 -39.13 23.56
C ALA A 167 -32.25 -40.34 23.08
N GLY A 168 -32.06 -40.51 21.76
CA GLY A 168 -31.37 -41.68 21.19
C GLY A 168 -29.96 -41.44 20.66
N HIS A 169 -29.38 -40.25 20.87
CA HIS A 169 -27.97 -40.00 20.54
C HIS A 169 -27.05 -40.41 21.70
N SER A 170 -25.87 -40.92 21.36
CA SER A 170 -24.84 -41.29 22.33
C SER A 170 -24.34 -40.08 23.12
N ALA A 171 -23.75 -40.31 24.30
CA ALA A 171 -23.14 -39.25 25.09
C ALA A 171 -22.00 -38.55 24.32
N GLU A 172 -21.28 -39.31 23.50
CA GLU A 172 -20.21 -38.82 22.63
C GLU A 172 -20.76 -37.88 21.54
N ALA A 173 -21.81 -38.29 20.82
CA ALA A 173 -22.45 -37.43 19.82
C ALA A 173 -22.99 -36.13 20.44
N LYS A 174 -23.54 -36.19 21.65
CA LYS A 174 -23.97 -34.99 22.39
C LYS A 174 -22.82 -34.09 22.81
N ALA A 175 -21.68 -34.67 23.18
CA ALA A 175 -20.47 -33.91 23.50
C ALA A 175 -19.91 -33.23 22.25
N ALA A 176 -19.82 -33.96 21.14
CA ALA A 176 -19.42 -33.44 19.83
C ALA A 176 -20.35 -32.30 19.37
N ALA A 177 -21.67 -32.48 19.48
CA ALA A 177 -22.64 -31.44 19.14
C ALA A 177 -22.50 -30.17 20.01
N ARG A 178 -22.22 -30.31 21.31
CA ARG A 178 -21.94 -29.15 22.17
C ARG A 178 -20.67 -28.42 21.76
N ALA A 179 -19.62 -29.17 21.40
CA ALA A 179 -18.38 -28.59 20.87
C ALA A 179 -18.63 -27.87 19.55
N GLY A 180 -19.43 -28.46 18.64
CA GLY A 180 -19.82 -27.85 17.37
C GLY A 180 -20.58 -26.53 17.53
N ILE A 181 -21.49 -26.42 18.51
CA ILE A 181 -22.16 -25.14 18.82
C ILE A 181 -21.14 -24.08 19.28
N VAL A 182 -20.21 -24.44 20.16
CA VAL A 182 -19.15 -23.52 20.62
C VAL A 182 -18.30 -23.04 19.45
N GLU A 183 -17.98 -23.93 18.51
CA GLU A 183 -17.21 -23.60 17.31
C GLU A 183 -17.99 -22.66 16.37
N ILE A 184 -19.28 -22.91 16.14
CA ILE A 184 -20.13 -22.00 15.37
C ILE A 184 -20.20 -20.62 16.02
N GLU A 185 -20.37 -20.54 17.35
CA GLU A 185 -20.36 -19.27 18.06
C GLU A 185 -19.04 -18.52 17.88
N LYS A 186 -17.92 -19.25 17.95
CA LYS A 186 -16.57 -18.70 17.69
C LYS A 186 -16.46 -18.16 16.26
N LEU A 187 -16.87 -18.92 15.25
CA LEU A 187 -16.85 -18.50 13.85
C LEU A 187 -17.72 -17.26 13.61
N ARG A 188 -18.94 -17.20 14.18
CA ARG A 188 -19.81 -16.02 14.08
C ARG A 188 -19.16 -14.79 14.70
N ALA A 189 -18.58 -14.93 15.89
CA ALA A 189 -17.94 -13.82 16.59
C ALA A 189 -16.68 -13.32 15.86
N THR A 190 -15.91 -14.25 15.28
CA THR A 190 -14.75 -13.94 14.44
C THR A 190 -15.17 -13.19 13.18
N LYS A 191 -16.22 -13.67 12.50
CA LYS A 191 -16.81 -12.96 11.35
C LYS A 191 -17.25 -11.55 11.72
N ILE A 192 -17.90 -11.36 12.87
CA ILE A 192 -18.31 -10.02 13.34
C ILE A 192 -17.09 -9.11 13.51
N ALA A 193 -15.99 -9.62 14.07
CA ALA A 193 -14.77 -8.84 14.24
C ALA A 193 -14.17 -8.43 12.88
N TYR A 194 -14.10 -9.34 11.90
CA TYR A 194 -13.67 -8.98 10.53
C TYR A 194 -14.61 -7.99 9.84
N ASP A 195 -15.93 -8.18 9.94
CA ASP A 195 -16.92 -7.23 9.42
C ASP A 195 -16.72 -5.83 10.05
N LEU A 196 -16.30 -5.74 11.32
CA LEU A 196 -15.98 -4.47 12.00
C LEU A 196 -14.67 -3.85 11.47
N ILE A 197 -13.65 -4.65 11.17
CA ILE A 197 -12.40 -4.20 10.53
C ILE A 197 -12.72 -3.61 9.15
N GLU A 198 -13.46 -4.33 8.33
CA GLU A 198 -13.86 -3.90 6.98
C GLU A 198 -14.69 -2.61 7.00
N ARG A 199 -15.55 -2.45 8.02
CA ARG A 199 -16.37 -1.25 8.23
C ARG A 199 -15.64 -0.11 8.95
N HIS A 200 -14.33 -0.22 9.14
CA HIS A 200 -13.49 0.79 9.79
C HIS A 200 -13.89 1.13 11.23
N ARG A 201 -14.48 0.18 11.95
CA ARG A 201 -14.81 0.31 13.38
C ARG A 201 -13.70 -0.30 14.23
N ALA A 202 -12.47 0.16 14.00
CA ALA A 202 -11.24 -0.45 14.51
C ALA A 202 -11.26 -0.65 16.04
N GLY A 203 -11.71 0.34 16.81
CA GLY A 203 -11.79 0.22 18.27
C GLY A 203 -12.76 -0.87 18.73
N GLU A 204 -13.88 -1.06 18.03
CA GLU A 204 -14.85 -2.12 18.34
C GLU A 204 -14.37 -3.49 17.89
N ALA A 205 -13.71 -3.56 16.72
CA ALA A 205 -13.07 -4.79 16.25
C ALA A 205 -12.04 -5.29 17.27
N LEU A 206 -11.23 -4.37 17.82
CA LEU A 206 -10.23 -4.71 18.82
C LEU A 206 -10.86 -5.18 20.13
N ALA A 207 -11.86 -4.46 20.65
CA ALA A 207 -12.58 -4.90 21.85
C ALA A 207 -13.21 -6.30 21.68
N GLN A 208 -13.77 -6.58 20.50
CA GLN A 208 -14.33 -7.89 20.16
C GLN A 208 -13.24 -8.98 20.09
N ALA A 209 -12.10 -8.69 19.46
CA ALA A 209 -10.99 -9.62 19.37
C ALA A 209 -10.34 -9.90 20.74
N GLU A 210 -10.20 -8.89 21.60
CA GLU A 210 -9.74 -9.03 22.99
C GLU A 210 -10.68 -9.91 23.82
N ALA A 211 -12.01 -9.73 23.67
CA ALA A 211 -13.00 -10.56 24.32
C ALA A 211 -12.93 -12.02 23.85
N LEU A 212 -12.74 -12.26 22.56
CA LEU A 212 -12.55 -13.61 22.01
C LEU A 212 -11.27 -14.26 22.51
N ARG A 213 -10.16 -13.52 22.53
CA ARG A 213 -8.87 -14.00 23.03
C ARG A 213 -8.94 -14.37 24.52
N ALA A 214 -9.70 -13.62 25.32
CA ALA A 214 -9.92 -13.97 26.72
C ALA A 214 -10.72 -15.27 26.89
N LYS A 215 -11.64 -15.58 25.97
CA LYS A 215 -12.44 -16.81 25.97
C LYS A 215 -11.68 -18.01 25.39
N TYR A 216 -10.81 -17.78 24.39
CA TYR A 216 -10.07 -18.79 23.64
C TYR A 216 -8.57 -18.44 23.55
N PRO A 217 -7.81 -18.49 24.67
CA PRO A 217 -6.45 -17.94 24.73
C PRO A 217 -5.39 -18.74 23.97
N GLU A 218 -5.68 -20.00 23.63
CA GLU A 218 -4.76 -20.91 22.91
C GLU A 218 -5.11 -21.04 21.41
N ASP A 219 -6.16 -20.35 20.95
CA ASP A 219 -6.62 -20.44 19.56
C ASP A 219 -5.83 -19.47 18.66
N VAL A 220 -5.08 -20.05 17.72
CA VAL A 220 -4.19 -19.32 16.80
C VAL A 220 -4.97 -18.38 15.87
N GLU A 221 -6.18 -18.76 15.44
CA GLU A 221 -6.98 -17.91 14.55
C GLU A 221 -7.48 -16.66 15.30
N ILE A 222 -7.82 -16.82 16.57
CA ILE A 222 -8.20 -15.70 17.44
C ILE A 222 -6.99 -14.80 17.75
N GLU A 223 -5.81 -15.39 17.95
CA GLU A 223 -4.57 -14.65 18.12
C GLU A 223 -4.20 -13.85 16.85
N LEU A 224 -4.42 -14.43 15.66
CA LEU A 224 -4.23 -13.77 14.37
C LEU A 224 -5.23 -12.62 14.18
N LEU A 225 -6.52 -12.84 14.43
CA LEU A 225 -7.57 -11.83 14.38
C LEU A 225 -7.25 -10.65 15.31
N HIS A 226 -6.81 -10.93 16.54
CA HIS A 226 -6.40 -9.89 17.48
C HIS A 226 -5.22 -9.07 16.94
N SER A 227 -4.24 -9.71 16.31
CA SER A 227 -3.10 -9.01 15.70
C SER A 227 -3.52 -8.13 14.53
N GLN A 228 -4.43 -8.59 13.66
CA GLN A 228 -4.98 -7.77 12.57
C GLN A 228 -5.86 -6.60 13.10
N ALA A 229 -6.59 -6.82 14.20
CA ALA A 229 -7.32 -5.76 14.87
C ALA A 229 -6.37 -4.70 15.49
N LEU A 230 -5.23 -5.10 16.04
CA LEU A 230 -4.18 -4.18 16.50
C LEU A 230 -3.63 -3.34 15.32
N VAL A 231 -3.33 -3.95 14.18
CA VAL A 231 -2.88 -3.25 12.96
C VAL A 231 -3.91 -2.22 12.53
N SER A 232 -5.20 -2.59 12.51
CA SER A 232 -6.31 -1.67 12.18
C SER A 232 -6.44 -0.49 13.16
N ASN A 233 -5.85 -0.57 14.35
CA ASN A 233 -5.78 0.50 15.36
C ASN A 233 -4.41 1.20 15.38
N ASN A 234 -3.59 1.05 14.33
CA ASN A 234 -2.23 1.60 14.23
C ASN A 234 -1.28 1.10 15.34
N ARG A 235 -1.58 -0.02 16.01
CA ARG A 235 -0.75 -0.64 17.07
C ARG A 235 0.23 -1.66 16.46
N HIS A 236 0.95 -1.25 15.42
CA HIS A 236 1.81 -2.12 14.61
C HIS A 236 2.95 -2.78 15.42
N ALA A 237 3.60 -2.02 16.31
CA ALA A 237 4.69 -2.53 17.13
C ALA A 237 4.24 -3.64 18.09
N GLU A 238 2.97 -3.62 18.51
CA GLU A 238 2.38 -4.64 19.39
C GLU A 238 1.92 -5.87 18.61
N ALA A 239 1.46 -5.68 17.36
CA ALA A 239 1.02 -6.78 16.50
C ALA A 239 2.19 -7.60 15.93
N LEU A 240 3.30 -6.92 15.58
CA LEU A 240 4.39 -7.50 14.80
C LEU A 240 4.99 -8.80 15.40
N PRO A 241 5.35 -8.87 16.70
CA PRO A 241 5.96 -10.09 17.25
C PRO A 241 5.05 -11.31 17.13
N THR A 242 3.73 -11.11 17.27
CA THR A 242 2.73 -12.16 17.17
C THR A 242 2.56 -12.63 15.73
N LEU A 243 2.47 -11.69 14.78
CA LEU A 243 2.38 -12.00 13.35
C LEU A 243 3.60 -12.82 12.87
N GLU A 244 4.80 -12.42 13.28
CA GLU A 244 6.03 -13.15 12.97
C GLU A 244 6.06 -14.55 13.59
N ALA A 245 5.65 -14.67 14.85
CA ALA A 245 5.61 -15.95 15.55
C ALA A 245 4.64 -16.94 14.90
N ILE A 246 3.42 -16.50 14.55
CA ILE A 246 2.41 -17.32 13.87
C ILE A 246 2.92 -17.73 12.49
N LYS A 247 3.47 -16.81 11.69
CA LYS A 247 4.01 -17.13 10.36
C LYS A 247 5.11 -18.20 10.46
N ALA A 248 6.04 -18.03 11.41
CA ALA A 248 7.17 -18.94 11.59
C ALA A 248 6.77 -20.34 12.10
N ARG A 249 5.76 -20.40 12.98
CA ARG A 249 5.30 -21.65 13.61
C ARG A 249 4.34 -22.43 12.71
N ASP A 250 3.33 -21.76 12.16
CA ASP A 250 2.13 -22.40 11.60
C ASP A 250 2.08 -22.35 10.06
N TYR A 251 2.76 -21.37 9.43
CA TYR A 251 2.66 -21.11 7.98
C TYR A 251 4.00 -21.21 7.23
N ARG A 252 4.95 -22.00 7.76
CA ARG A 252 6.28 -22.11 7.17
C ARG A 252 6.21 -22.73 5.76
N GLY A 253 6.50 -21.91 4.75
CA GLY A 253 6.51 -22.33 3.34
C GLY A 253 5.11 -22.46 2.72
N GLN A 254 4.08 -21.89 3.39
CA GLN A 254 2.71 -21.85 2.91
C GLN A 254 2.26 -20.39 2.78
N SER A 255 1.16 -20.15 2.04
CA SER A 255 0.52 -18.83 1.99
C SER A 255 0.09 -18.43 3.41
N TYR A 256 0.41 -17.20 3.80
CA TYR A 256 0.10 -16.67 5.12
C TYR A 256 -1.10 -15.71 5.01
N PRO A 257 -2.26 -16.02 5.63
CA PRO A 257 -3.48 -15.21 5.46
C PRO A 257 -3.38 -13.76 5.93
N ALA A 258 -2.43 -13.42 6.81
CA ALA A 258 -2.21 -12.06 7.32
C ALA A 258 -0.88 -11.45 6.83
N GLN A 259 -0.44 -11.86 5.64
CA GLN A 259 0.79 -11.36 5.01
C GLN A 259 0.75 -9.84 4.80
N ASP A 260 -0.42 -9.28 4.47
CA ASP A 260 -0.67 -7.85 4.36
C ASP A 260 -0.42 -7.11 5.68
N ALA A 261 -1.03 -7.58 6.77
CA ALA A 261 -0.88 -7.02 8.11
C ALA A 261 0.57 -7.13 8.62
N LEU A 262 1.28 -8.22 8.26
CA LEU A 262 2.70 -8.37 8.55
C LEU A 262 3.53 -7.35 7.77
N ALA A 263 3.31 -7.21 6.47
CA ALA A 263 4.03 -6.26 5.63
C ALA A 263 3.83 -4.81 6.09
N GLU A 264 2.58 -4.43 6.40
CA GLU A 264 2.23 -3.11 6.96
C GLU A 264 2.90 -2.88 8.32
N SER A 265 2.92 -3.89 9.19
CA SER A 265 3.56 -3.77 10.50
C SER A 265 5.07 -3.65 10.39
N LEU A 266 5.71 -4.37 9.47
CA LEU A 266 7.13 -4.24 9.16
C LEU A 266 7.44 -2.84 8.60
N LEU A 267 6.58 -2.30 7.73
CA LEU A 267 6.73 -0.95 7.19
C LEU A 267 6.61 0.13 8.28
N ALA A 268 5.57 0.06 9.11
CA ALA A 268 5.31 1.03 10.17
C ALA A 268 6.37 0.98 11.29
N THR A 269 6.99 -0.18 11.49
CA THR A 269 8.14 -0.39 12.39
C THR A 269 9.48 -0.33 11.64
N GLY A 270 9.50 0.20 10.42
CA GLY A 270 10.74 0.60 9.77
C GLY A 270 11.65 -0.50 9.24
N ARG A 271 11.19 -1.75 9.25
CA ARG A 271 11.91 -2.91 8.73
C ARG A 271 11.71 -3.02 7.22
N LEU A 272 12.10 -1.96 6.49
CA LEU A 272 11.75 -1.73 5.09
C LEU A 272 12.15 -2.88 4.15
N ALA A 273 13.33 -3.48 4.35
CA ALA A 273 13.77 -4.60 3.51
C ALA A 273 12.86 -5.83 3.68
N GLU A 274 12.41 -6.09 4.90
CA GLU A 274 11.53 -7.20 5.23
C GLU A 274 10.08 -6.90 4.83
N ALA A 275 9.63 -5.66 5.00
CA ALA A 275 8.35 -5.18 4.51
C ALA A 275 8.25 -5.36 2.99
N ARG A 276 9.29 -4.96 2.25
CA ARG A 276 9.34 -5.15 0.79
C ARG A 276 9.26 -6.63 0.42
N ALA A 277 10.06 -7.49 1.06
CA ALA A 277 10.00 -8.93 0.81
C ALA A 277 8.61 -9.51 1.13
N ALA A 278 7.96 -9.03 2.18
CA ALA A 278 6.61 -9.46 2.53
C ALA A 278 5.56 -9.02 1.49
N TYR A 279 5.68 -7.80 0.95
CA TYR A 279 4.84 -7.33 -0.16
C TYR A 279 5.13 -8.07 -1.47
N ASP A 280 6.39 -8.37 -1.78
CA ASP A 280 6.76 -9.16 -2.97
C ASP A 280 6.15 -10.57 -2.91
N GLU A 281 6.15 -11.21 -1.74
CA GLU A 281 5.49 -12.50 -1.50
C GLU A 281 3.97 -12.39 -1.70
N LEU A 282 3.34 -11.34 -1.18
CA LEU A 282 1.90 -11.10 -1.33
C LEU A 282 1.51 -10.81 -2.78
N ALA A 283 2.35 -10.10 -3.54
CA ALA A 283 2.11 -9.75 -4.93
C ALA A 283 2.02 -10.98 -5.86
N VAL A 284 2.73 -12.06 -5.52
CA VAL A 284 2.74 -13.32 -6.30
C VAL A 284 1.82 -14.39 -5.73
N ASP A 285 1.20 -14.18 -4.57
CA ASP A 285 0.28 -15.14 -3.97
C ASP A 285 -1.01 -15.28 -4.78
N VAL A 286 -1.23 -16.48 -5.34
CA VAL A 286 -2.41 -16.80 -6.16
C VAL A 286 -3.70 -16.87 -5.36
N ASN A 287 -3.63 -17.00 -4.03
CA ASN A 287 -4.79 -17.04 -3.15
C ASN A 287 -5.20 -15.64 -2.67
N ALA A 288 -4.33 -14.64 -2.81
CA ALA A 288 -4.64 -13.27 -2.47
C ALA A 288 -5.60 -12.66 -3.50
N LEU A 289 -6.52 -11.81 -3.02
CA LEU A 289 -7.45 -11.09 -3.89
C LEU A 289 -6.67 -10.18 -4.87
N PRO A 290 -7.11 -10.03 -6.13
CA PRO A 290 -6.36 -9.27 -7.14
C PRO A 290 -5.96 -7.85 -6.69
N HIS A 291 -6.87 -7.11 -6.08
CA HIS A 291 -6.61 -5.75 -5.59
C HIS A 291 -5.58 -5.71 -4.44
N VAL A 292 -5.51 -6.76 -3.60
CA VAL A 292 -4.51 -6.88 -2.54
C VAL A 292 -3.12 -7.07 -3.16
N ARG A 293 -3.03 -7.92 -4.18
CA ARG A 293 -1.77 -8.15 -4.92
C ARG A 293 -1.29 -6.89 -5.62
N GLU A 294 -2.20 -6.16 -6.28
CA GLU A 294 -1.89 -4.88 -6.94
C GLU A 294 -1.40 -3.82 -5.93
N SER A 295 -2.05 -3.72 -4.77
CA SER A 295 -1.58 -2.83 -3.70
C SER A 295 -0.20 -3.25 -3.19
N ALA A 296 0.07 -4.56 -3.07
CA ALA A 296 1.37 -5.06 -2.64
C ALA A 296 2.50 -4.74 -3.64
N VAL A 297 2.25 -4.87 -4.95
CA VAL A 297 3.21 -4.46 -5.99
C VAL A 297 3.58 -2.99 -5.84
N ARG A 298 2.58 -2.13 -5.62
CA ARG A 298 2.81 -0.69 -5.41
C ARG A 298 3.61 -0.42 -4.14
N SER A 299 3.20 -0.97 -2.99
CA SER A 299 3.92 -0.75 -1.73
C SER A 299 5.36 -1.26 -1.79
N SER A 300 5.61 -2.38 -2.49
CA SER A 300 6.98 -2.84 -2.77
C SER A 300 7.77 -1.84 -3.63
N ALA A 301 7.15 -1.31 -4.69
CA ALA A 301 7.78 -0.31 -5.56
C ALA A 301 8.07 1.01 -4.81
N GLU A 302 7.17 1.48 -3.95
CA GLU A 302 7.37 2.68 -3.11
C GLU A 302 8.54 2.50 -2.14
N ILE A 303 8.63 1.32 -1.48
CA ILE A 303 9.77 1.00 -0.61
C ILE A 303 11.08 0.92 -1.41
N PHE A 304 11.04 0.41 -2.65
CA PHE A 304 12.21 0.42 -3.52
C PHE A 304 12.62 1.86 -3.87
N LYS A 305 11.70 2.67 -4.39
CA LYS A 305 11.94 4.05 -4.85
C LYS A 305 12.51 4.94 -3.75
N SER A 306 12.00 4.82 -2.53
CA SER A 306 12.47 5.61 -1.36
C SER A 306 13.91 5.31 -0.94
N ARG A 307 14.49 4.17 -1.36
CA ARG A 307 15.84 3.74 -0.95
C ARG A 307 16.87 3.74 -2.08
N THR A 308 16.42 3.90 -3.31
CA THR A 308 17.29 3.85 -4.50
C THR A 308 17.85 5.20 -4.86
N GLY A 309 18.94 5.19 -5.64
CA GLY A 309 19.39 6.41 -6.29
C GLY A 309 18.33 6.89 -7.29
N ALA A 310 18.19 8.19 -7.43
CA ALA A 310 17.25 8.79 -8.34
C ALA A 310 17.88 9.97 -9.10
N VAL A 311 17.49 10.15 -10.36
CA VAL A 311 17.66 11.41 -11.09
C VAL A 311 16.29 12.01 -11.30
N LYS A 312 16.08 13.24 -10.88
CA LYS A 312 14.83 13.98 -11.00
C LYS A 312 15.09 15.24 -11.82
N VAL A 313 14.24 15.49 -12.79
CA VAL A 313 14.19 16.75 -13.53
C VAL A 313 12.79 17.30 -13.37
N ASP A 314 12.66 18.50 -12.81
CA ASP A 314 11.40 19.22 -12.72
C ASP A 314 11.48 20.48 -13.57
N TYR A 315 10.41 20.76 -14.31
CA TYR A 315 10.15 22.03 -14.96
C TYR A 315 8.87 22.60 -14.35
N GLU A 316 8.95 23.82 -13.87
CA GLU A 316 7.82 24.57 -13.35
C GLU A 316 7.68 25.87 -14.12
N ARG A 317 6.44 26.22 -14.43
CA ARG A 317 6.07 27.53 -14.95
C ARG A 317 5.10 28.18 -13.99
N LEU A 318 5.45 29.37 -13.55
CA LEU A 318 4.61 30.29 -12.78
C LEU A 318 4.20 31.44 -13.70
N SER A 319 2.94 31.82 -13.68
CA SER A 319 2.42 32.97 -14.43
C SER A 319 1.49 33.74 -13.51
N GLU A 320 1.80 35.02 -13.31
CA GLU A 320 1.07 35.94 -12.44
C GLU A 320 0.82 37.25 -13.20
N SER A 321 0.00 38.14 -12.66
CA SER A 321 -0.24 39.48 -13.24
C SER A 321 1.06 40.28 -13.44
N GLU A 322 2.05 40.02 -12.58
CA GLU A 322 3.32 40.74 -12.52
C GLU A 322 4.39 40.17 -13.45
N GLY A 323 4.23 38.95 -13.97
CA GLY A 323 5.20 38.32 -14.85
C GLY A 323 5.06 36.82 -15.03
N ASP A 324 6.08 36.23 -15.67
CA ASP A 324 6.23 34.80 -15.83
C ASP A 324 7.55 34.34 -15.20
N GLY A 325 7.54 33.21 -14.51
CA GLY A 325 8.72 32.49 -14.03
C GLY A 325 8.82 31.11 -14.69
N ASN A 326 10.02 30.73 -15.12
CA ASN A 326 10.34 29.38 -15.58
C ASN A 326 11.46 28.81 -14.72
N PHE A 327 11.20 27.70 -14.05
CA PHE A 327 12.12 27.08 -13.11
C PHE A 327 12.44 25.67 -13.58
N ILE A 328 13.72 25.33 -13.59
CA ILE A 328 14.20 23.99 -13.92
C ILE A 328 15.05 23.51 -12.76
N ALA A 329 14.69 22.38 -12.17
CA ALA A 329 15.51 21.72 -11.15
C ALA A 329 16.00 20.37 -11.67
N LEU A 330 17.28 20.09 -11.47
CA LEU A 330 17.89 18.78 -11.67
C LEU A 330 18.43 18.31 -10.33
N GLU A 331 18.02 17.13 -9.89
CA GLU A 331 18.52 16.48 -8.70
C GLU A 331 19.03 15.08 -9.05
N ALA A 332 20.20 14.71 -8.55
CA ALA A 332 20.74 13.37 -8.70
C ALA A 332 21.20 12.84 -7.33
N LEU A 333 20.46 11.87 -6.79
CA LEU A 333 20.70 11.13 -5.55
C LEU A 333 21.30 9.77 -5.87
N ALA A 334 22.31 9.33 -5.10
CA ALA A 334 22.93 8.01 -5.21
C ALA A 334 23.12 7.38 -3.82
N PRO A 335 22.90 6.06 -3.65
CA PRO A 335 23.21 5.38 -2.41
C PRO A 335 24.73 5.30 -2.23
N VAL A 336 25.22 5.82 -1.11
CA VAL A 336 26.63 5.70 -0.70
C VAL A 336 26.83 4.67 0.41
N MET A 337 25.76 4.36 1.16
CA MET A 337 25.67 3.27 2.15
C MET A 337 24.23 2.71 2.18
N ILE A 338 23.99 1.63 2.92
CA ILE A 338 22.68 0.94 3.02
C ILE A 338 21.53 1.90 3.34
N ASP A 339 21.80 2.92 4.16
CA ASP A 339 20.81 3.89 4.64
C ASP A 339 21.31 5.33 4.47
N THR A 340 22.13 5.58 3.44
CA THR A 340 22.65 6.93 3.18
C THR A 340 22.65 7.20 1.68
N LEU A 341 21.95 8.26 1.30
CA LEU A 341 21.96 8.83 -0.05
C LEU A 341 22.83 10.08 -0.05
N ALA A 342 23.59 10.26 -1.12
CA ALA A 342 24.32 11.49 -1.37
C ALA A 342 24.03 12.00 -2.79
N GLY A 343 24.10 13.30 -3.02
CA GLY A 343 23.95 13.78 -4.38
C GLY A 343 24.14 15.28 -4.64
N VAL A 344 23.73 15.68 -5.84
CA VAL A 344 23.89 17.02 -6.41
C VAL A 344 22.58 17.59 -6.93
N ARG A 345 22.35 18.88 -6.71
CA ARG A 345 21.13 19.60 -7.14
C ARG A 345 21.56 20.85 -7.85
N ALA A 346 21.08 21.02 -9.06
CA ALA A 346 21.22 22.23 -9.84
C ALA A 346 19.83 22.79 -10.11
N TRP A 347 19.73 24.10 -10.19
CA TRP A 347 18.50 24.75 -10.61
C TRP A 347 18.80 25.96 -11.47
N TYR A 348 17.83 26.31 -12.30
CA TYR A 348 17.87 27.41 -13.22
C TYR A 348 16.52 28.11 -13.19
N ASP A 349 16.56 29.41 -12.96
CA ASP A 349 15.38 30.24 -12.83
C ASP A 349 15.46 31.34 -13.91
N ASP A 350 14.36 31.54 -14.63
CA ASP A 350 14.18 32.58 -15.64
C ASP A 350 12.89 33.35 -15.35
N VAL A 351 13.04 34.54 -14.81
CA VAL A 351 11.92 35.42 -14.44
C VAL A 351 11.83 36.59 -15.40
N SER A 352 10.63 36.83 -15.91
CA SER A 352 10.30 37.95 -16.79
C SER A 352 9.14 38.74 -16.19
N LEU A 353 9.43 39.92 -15.64
CA LEU A 353 8.42 40.85 -15.12
C LEU A 353 7.74 41.64 -16.24
N SER A 354 6.45 41.92 -16.09
CA SER A 354 5.63 42.66 -17.06
C SER A 354 6.02 44.15 -17.10
N LYS A 355 5.88 44.78 -18.28
CA LYS A 355 6.46 46.11 -18.59
C LYS A 355 5.82 47.31 -17.87
N GLU A 356 4.75 47.13 -17.12
CA GLU A 356 4.01 48.24 -16.50
C GLU A 356 4.58 48.69 -15.14
N ARG A 357 5.37 47.85 -14.45
CA ARG A 357 6.13 48.24 -13.25
C ARG A 357 7.63 48.38 -13.60
N THR A 358 8.32 49.31 -12.95
CA THR A 358 9.62 49.91 -13.30
C THR A 358 10.83 48.96 -13.34
N LEU A 359 10.64 47.67 -13.06
CA LEU A 359 11.70 46.66 -12.97
C LEU A 359 11.85 45.88 -14.28
N ARG A 360 12.80 46.29 -15.15
CA ARG A 360 13.34 45.39 -16.18
C ARG A 360 14.46 44.54 -15.58
N ALA A 361 14.08 43.49 -14.87
CA ALA A 361 15.00 42.42 -14.50
C ALA A 361 14.63 41.16 -15.31
N SER A 362 15.59 40.63 -16.06
CA SER A 362 15.57 39.24 -16.51
C SER A 362 16.77 38.57 -15.88
N SER A 363 16.57 37.80 -14.81
CA SER A 363 17.61 36.92 -14.28
C SER A 363 17.50 35.60 -15.02
N GLY A 364 18.59 35.19 -15.66
CA GLY A 364 18.77 33.84 -16.19
C GLY A 364 19.99 33.27 -15.50
N GLU A 365 19.82 32.85 -14.25
CA GLU A 365 20.93 32.45 -13.39
C GLU A 365 20.93 30.94 -13.17
N PHE A 366 22.10 30.33 -13.35
CA PHE A 366 22.31 28.93 -13.01
C PHE A 366 22.93 28.87 -11.62
N ALA A 367 22.21 28.29 -10.67
CA ALA A 367 22.73 28.00 -9.35
C ALA A 367 22.89 26.49 -9.18
N GLY A 368 23.92 26.09 -8.43
CA GLY A 368 24.34 24.70 -8.37
C GLY A 368 24.91 24.37 -7.00
N GLY A 369 24.29 23.41 -6.32
CA GLY A 369 24.74 22.88 -5.05
C GLY A 369 25.37 21.49 -5.17
N VAL A 370 26.45 21.27 -4.41
CA VAL A 370 27.08 19.96 -4.25
C VAL A 370 27.01 19.60 -2.77
N GLY A 371 26.21 18.59 -2.44
CA GLY A 371 26.20 17.97 -1.12
C GLY A 371 24.84 18.04 -0.44
N PHE A 372 23.96 17.10 -0.78
CA PHE A 372 22.97 16.60 0.16
C PHE A 372 23.39 15.23 0.65
N VAL A 373 23.24 14.99 1.95
CA VAL A 373 23.41 13.68 2.57
C VAL A 373 22.15 13.42 3.37
N ARG A 374 21.30 12.52 2.89
CA ARG A 374 20.15 12.00 3.65
C ARG A 374 20.54 10.66 4.25
N ARG A 375 20.47 10.56 5.56
CA ARG A 375 20.80 9.36 6.33
C ARG A 375 19.61 8.91 7.16
N TYR A 376 19.21 7.67 7.00
CA TYR A 376 18.19 7.05 7.85
C TYR A 376 18.86 6.37 9.06
N PHE A 377 18.23 6.42 10.23
CA PHE A 377 18.69 5.81 11.48
C PHE A 377 17.67 4.83 12.04
N GLY A 378 18.18 3.75 12.65
CA GLY A 378 17.37 2.79 13.39
C GLY A 378 16.42 2.01 12.49
N ASP A 379 15.16 1.93 12.91
CA ASP A 379 14.03 1.39 12.17
C ASP A 379 13.65 2.29 10.98
N GLY A 380 14.57 2.61 10.08
CA GLY A 380 14.30 3.06 8.71
C GLY A 380 13.50 4.36 8.47
N LEU A 381 12.92 5.02 9.48
CA LEU A 381 11.97 6.12 9.30
C LEU A 381 12.44 7.45 9.88
N THR A 382 13.41 7.43 10.79
CA THR A 382 14.04 8.66 11.29
C THR A 382 15.20 9.00 10.36
N TYR A 383 15.28 10.24 9.92
CA TYR A 383 16.31 10.69 8.99
C TYR A 383 17.00 11.98 9.47
N PHE A 384 18.24 12.14 9.07
CA PHE A 384 18.97 13.41 9.08
C PHE A 384 19.35 13.76 7.65
N GLU A 385 19.16 15.01 7.28
CA GLU A 385 19.58 15.55 6.01
C GLU A 385 20.54 16.71 6.27
N GLY A 386 21.69 16.72 5.61
CA GLY A 386 22.56 17.88 5.53
C GLY A 386 22.64 18.34 4.09
N ARG A 387 22.48 19.65 3.85
CA ARG A 387 22.50 20.29 2.54
C ARG A 387 23.58 21.38 2.53
N ALA A 388 24.36 21.45 1.46
CA ALA A 388 25.28 22.55 1.18
C ALA A 388 25.38 22.75 -0.33
N GLY A 389 25.49 24.00 -0.77
CA GLY A 389 25.55 24.32 -2.18
C GLY A 389 26.05 25.72 -2.49
N GLY A 390 26.29 25.99 -3.77
CA GLY A 390 26.48 27.34 -4.26
C GLY A 390 25.11 27.96 -4.56
N GLY A 391 24.84 29.10 -3.95
CA GLY A 391 23.73 29.96 -4.27
C GLY A 391 24.06 30.89 -5.44
N GLN A 392 23.09 31.74 -5.77
CA GLN A 392 23.30 32.84 -6.69
C GLN A 392 24.41 33.76 -6.15
N HIS A 393 25.21 34.35 -7.06
CA HIS A 393 26.33 35.25 -6.73
C HIS A 393 27.47 34.69 -5.84
N GLY A 394 27.57 33.35 -5.71
CA GLY A 394 28.67 32.71 -5.00
C GLY A 394 28.49 32.68 -3.48
N GLU A 395 27.31 33.03 -2.98
CA GLU A 395 26.93 32.73 -1.61
C GLU A 395 26.83 31.22 -1.43
N VAL A 396 27.07 30.74 -0.21
CA VAL A 396 26.90 29.32 0.11
C VAL A 396 25.51 29.14 0.67
N THR A 397 24.69 28.31 0.02
CA THR A 397 23.44 27.81 0.60
C THR A 397 23.76 26.64 1.50
N TRP A 398 23.05 26.52 2.60
CA TRP A 398 23.21 25.39 3.51
C TRP A 398 21.89 25.07 4.19
N GLY A 399 21.77 23.83 4.65
CA GLY A 399 20.60 23.39 5.37
C GLY A 399 20.87 22.14 6.19
N ALA A 400 20.08 21.94 7.22
CA ALA A 400 20.06 20.69 7.97
C ALA A 400 18.63 20.39 8.38
N SER A 401 18.22 19.14 8.25
CA SER A 401 16.95 18.67 8.78
C SER A 401 17.10 17.38 9.56
N LEU A 402 16.24 17.22 10.56
CA LEU A 402 16.08 16.01 11.36
C LEU A 402 14.59 15.72 11.42
N GLY A 403 14.18 14.54 10.98
CA GLY A 403 12.77 14.21 10.95
C GLY A 403 12.48 12.74 11.05
N ARG A 404 11.18 12.44 11.11
CA ARG A 404 10.62 11.11 10.93
C ARG A 404 9.63 11.16 9.78
N GLU A 405 9.88 10.36 8.75
CA GLU A 405 9.03 10.27 7.58
C GLU A 405 7.71 9.56 7.91
N ARG A 406 6.61 10.12 7.43
CA ARG A 406 5.27 9.51 7.54
C ARG A 406 5.07 8.55 6.37
N VAL A 407 5.56 7.32 6.50
CA VAL A 407 5.36 6.27 5.49
C VAL A 407 4.02 5.54 5.60
N HIS A 408 3.28 5.76 6.67
CA HIS A 408 2.00 5.10 6.92
C HIS A 408 1.00 6.09 7.54
N PRO A 409 -0.29 6.07 7.17
CA PRO A 409 -1.30 6.98 7.71
C PRO A 409 -1.40 6.97 9.24
N GLY A 410 -1.08 5.83 9.86
CA GLY A 410 -1.10 5.61 11.31
C GLY A 410 0.12 6.12 12.10
N VAL A 411 1.16 6.61 11.43
CA VAL A 411 2.40 7.03 12.07
C VAL A 411 2.48 8.55 12.10
N THR A 412 2.91 9.11 13.25
CA THR A 412 3.20 10.54 13.37
C THR A 412 4.56 10.83 12.75
N GLY A 413 4.58 11.71 11.74
CA GLY A 413 5.77 12.31 11.17
C GLY A 413 6.10 13.63 11.85
N TYR A 414 7.38 14.00 11.85
CA TYR A 414 7.84 15.31 12.28
C TYR A 414 9.10 15.71 11.54
N GLU A 415 9.39 16.99 11.46
CA GLU A 415 10.62 17.53 10.89
C GLU A 415 11.03 18.79 11.65
N LEU A 416 12.31 18.90 11.96
CA LEU A 416 12.97 20.13 12.36
C LEU A 416 13.97 20.46 11.26
N SER A 417 13.86 21.62 10.65
CA SER A 417 14.76 22.07 9.59
C SER A 417 15.30 23.48 9.86
N VAL A 418 16.55 23.69 9.47
CA VAL A 418 17.19 25.00 9.38
C VAL A 418 17.83 25.13 8.01
N ASP A 419 17.60 26.25 7.36
CA ASP A 419 18.11 26.60 6.04
C ASP A 419 18.71 28.00 6.10
N GLY A 420 19.81 28.20 5.40
CA GLY A 420 20.49 29.49 5.31
C GLY A 420 20.83 29.83 3.88
N ASN A 421 20.60 31.10 3.53
CA ASN A 421 20.66 31.62 2.16
C ASN A 421 19.88 30.78 1.14
N ALA A 422 18.76 30.15 1.53
CA ALA A 422 17.90 29.45 0.57
C ALA A 422 17.23 30.47 -0.36
N PRO A 423 16.91 30.14 -1.63
CA PRO A 423 16.15 31.06 -2.47
C PRO A 423 14.80 31.42 -1.84
N ALA A 424 14.48 32.71 -1.76
CA ALA A 424 13.17 33.18 -1.32
C ALA A 424 12.19 33.17 -2.50
N THR A 425 11.01 32.57 -2.31
CA THR A 425 10.03 32.32 -3.39
C THR A 425 8.72 33.06 -3.19
N ASP A 426 8.72 34.09 -2.34
CA ASP A 426 7.52 34.84 -1.97
C ASP A 426 6.93 35.64 -3.14
N SER A 427 7.74 36.07 -4.11
CA SER A 427 7.25 36.78 -5.30
C SER A 427 8.22 36.64 -6.46
N LEU A 428 7.72 36.81 -7.70
CA LEU A 428 8.56 36.84 -8.89
C LEU A 428 9.61 37.97 -8.83
N GLN A 429 9.28 39.11 -8.23
CA GLN A 429 10.19 40.23 -8.03
C GLN A 429 11.31 39.84 -7.07
N LEU A 430 10.98 39.21 -5.95
CA LEU A 430 11.98 38.80 -4.98
C LEU A 430 12.95 37.79 -5.61
N ILE A 431 12.44 36.85 -6.41
CA ILE A 431 13.27 35.91 -7.18
C ILE A 431 14.14 36.68 -8.21
N ALA A 432 13.57 37.63 -8.95
CA ALA A 432 14.31 38.43 -9.93
C ALA A 432 15.42 39.29 -9.29
N LEU A 433 15.26 39.64 -8.01
CA LEU A 433 16.24 40.35 -7.19
C LEU A 433 17.24 39.40 -6.49
N ASN A 434 17.20 38.10 -6.79
CA ASN A 434 18.00 37.08 -6.14
C ASN A 434 17.81 37.08 -4.61
N GLY A 435 16.55 37.16 -4.19
CA GLY A 435 16.17 37.10 -2.80
C GLY A 435 16.53 35.77 -2.17
N THR A 436 17.06 35.82 -0.95
CA THR A 436 17.42 34.67 -0.14
C THR A 436 16.77 34.75 1.23
N GLU A 437 16.60 33.60 1.87
CA GLU A 437 16.10 33.49 3.22
C GLU A 437 16.93 32.56 4.11
N ASP A 438 17.03 32.95 5.38
CA ASP A 438 17.40 32.05 6.47
C ASP A 438 16.12 31.62 7.18
N ARG A 439 15.83 30.31 7.24
CA ARG A 439 14.58 29.78 7.79
C ARG A 439 14.84 28.69 8.83
N ALA A 440 14.13 28.75 9.95
CA ALA A 440 14.01 27.63 10.88
C ALA A 440 12.56 27.18 10.95
N ARG A 441 12.32 25.89 10.76
CA ARG A 441 10.98 25.30 10.62
C ARG A 441 10.81 24.07 11.51
N VAL A 442 9.62 23.91 12.06
CA VAL A 442 9.15 22.69 12.71
C VAL A 442 7.87 22.26 12.02
N ALA A 443 7.80 21.02 11.57
CA ALA A 443 6.60 20.42 11.02
C ALA A 443 6.22 19.15 11.78
N VAL A 444 4.93 18.87 11.90
CA VAL A 444 4.37 17.67 12.51
C VAL A 444 3.12 17.25 11.75
N SER A 445 2.95 15.95 11.55
CA SER A 445 1.73 15.40 10.96
C SER A 445 1.40 14.04 11.54
N GLY A 446 0.14 13.64 11.50
CA GLY A 446 -0.23 12.31 11.94
C GLY A 446 -1.73 12.10 12.12
N PRO A 447 -2.11 10.95 12.67
CA PRO A 447 -3.51 10.63 12.93
C PRO A 447 -4.04 11.32 14.18
N LEU A 448 -5.32 11.63 14.18
CA LEU A 448 -6.16 12.03 15.30
C LEU A 448 -7.29 11.01 15.49
N PRO A 449 -7.92 10.95 16.69
CA PRO A 449 -9.08 10.10 16.93
C PRO A 449 -10.19 10.35 15.89
N GLY A 450 -10.86 9.28 15.45
CA GLY A 450 -12.00 9.39 14.52
C GLY A 450 -11.63 9.53 13.04
N ARG A 451 -10.47 8.99 12.61
CA ARG A 451 -9.93 9.07 11.24
C ARG A 451 -9.62 10.49 10.77
N PHE A 452 -9.48 11.41 11.71
CA PHE A 452 -8.94 12.72 11.40
C PHE A 452 -7.43 12.58 11.22
N GLU A 453 -6.88 13.42 10.37
CA GLU A 453 -5.46 13.61 10.21
C GLU A 453 -5.18 15.08 10.44
N TYR A 454 -3.99 15.37 10.92
CA TYR A 454 -3.50 16.73 11.01
C TYR A 454 -2.14 16.86 10.36
N ALA A 455 -1.89 18.03 9.83
CA ALA A 455 -0.57 18.50 9.46
C ALA A 455 -0.45 19.93 10.00
N ALA A 456 0.66 20.23 10.64
CA ALA A 456 0.94 21.56 11.14
C ALA A 456 2.41 21.87 10.97
N ASP A 457 2.73 23.11 10.71
CA ASP A 457 4.10 23.60 10.80
C ASP A 457 4.14 25.02 11.40
N ALA A 458 5.35 25.41 11.77
CA ALA A 458 5.66 26.75 12.21
C ALA A 458 7.08 27.08 11.77
N TRP A 459 7.30 28.33 11.38
CA TRP A 459 8.60 28.81 10.96
C TRP A 459 8.90 30.22 11.46
N VAL A 460 10.19 30.51 11.54
CA VAL A 460 10.73 31.86 11.59
C VAL A 460 11.71 32.03 10.45
N ARG A 461 11.74 33.21 9.84
CA ARG A 461 12.61 33.49 8.70
C ARG A 461 13.20 34.89 8.74
N ARG A 462 14.32 35.08 8.07
CA ARG A 462 14.89 36.38 7.70
C ARG A 462 15.07 36.39 6.19
N VAL A 463 14.65 37.46 5.53
CA VAL A 463 14.73 37.59 4.07
C VAL A 463 15.74 38.68 3.73
N SER A 464 16.56 38.44 2.72
CA SER A 464 17.52 39.39 2.19
C SER A 464 17.52 39.38 0.65
N ALA A 465 17.98 40.45 0.01
CA ALA A 465 18.19 40.49 -1.43
C ALA A 465 19.46 41.29 -1.73
N ASP A 466 20.34 40.78 -2.60
CA ASP A 466 21.66 41.38 -2.91
C ASP A 466 22.43 41.85 -1.66
N GLY A 467 22.39 41.03 -0.60
CA GLY A 467 23.03 41.30 0.69
C GLY A 467 22.37 42.37 1.58
N ALA A 468 21.26 42.98 1.15
CA ALA A 468 20.45 43.88 1.96
C ALA A 468 19.40 43.08 2.77
N ASP A 469 19.29 43.35 4.08
CA ASP A 469 18.30 42.74 4.96
C ASP A 469 16.92 43.36 4.72
N LEU A 470 15.99 42.59 4.14
CA LEU A 470 14.64 43.03 3.84
C LEU A 470 13.73 42.95 5.06
N GLY A 471 14.05 42.13 6.07
CA GLY A 471 13.26 41.98 7.28
C GLY A 471 13.20 40.56 7.82
N ASP A 472 12.41 40.41 8.90
CA ASP A 472 12.17 39.15 9.58
C ASP A 472 10.67 38.81 9.62
N GLY A 473 10.36 37.52 9.57
CA GLY A 473 9.00 37.02 9.58
C GLY A 473 8.83 35.74 10.37
N TYR A 474 7.58 35.41 10.66
CA TYR A 474 7.19 34.14 11.26
C TYR A 474 5.82 33.73 10.75
N GLY A 475 5.58 32.42 10.72
CA GLY A 475 4.32 31.89 10.23
C GLY A 475 4.13 30.43 10.60
N GLY A 476 3.08 29.84 10.05
CA GLY A 476 2.72 28.44 10.21
C GLY A 476 1.44 28.12 9.47
N PHE A 477 1.22 26.85 9.17
CA PHE A 477 -0.08 26.35 8.76
C PHE A 477 -0.59 25.26 9.71
N LEU A 478 -1.90 25.09 9.73
CA LEU A 478 -2.61 23.99 10.36
C LEU A 478 -3.66 23.46 9.39
N GLU A 479 -3.57 22.18 9.09
CA GLU A 479 -4.61 21.43 8.42
C GLU A 479 -5.15 20.33 9.33
N ILE A 480 -6.47 20.20 9.37
CA ILE A 480 -7.17 19.08 9.99
C ILE A 480 -8.17 18.53 8.97
N GLY A 481 -7.96 17.31 8.51
CA GLY A 481 -8.78 16.68 7.49
C GLY A 481 -9.29 15.31 7.87
N ARG A 482 -10.29 14.84 7.15
CA ARG A 482 -10.76 13.44 7.24
C ARG A 482 -11.22 12.94 5.87
N PRO A 483 -11.01 11.65 5.56
CA PRO A 483 -11.67 11.02 4.43
C PRO A 483 -13.19 11.01 4.67
N ILE A 484 -13.95 11.55 3.72
CA ILE A 484 -15.42 11.51 3.70
C ILE A 484 -15.93 10.35 2.84
N TRP A 485 -15.11 9.86 1.91
CA TRP A 485 -15.37 8.66 1.13
C TRP A 485 -14.04 7.98 0.78
N GLU A 486 -14.03 6.65 0.83
CA GLU A 486 -12.90 5.81 0.41
C GLU A 486 -13.46 4.57 -0.28
N ASN A 487 -12.95 4.27 -1.47
CA ASN A 487 -13.13 2.99 -2.13
C ASN A 487 -11.81 2.22 -2.06
N ARG A 488 -11.72 1.22 -1.18
CA ARG A 488 -10.51 0.38 -1.08
C ARG A 488 -10.26 -0.49 -2.30
N LEU A 489 -11.30 -0.85 -3.05
CA LEU A 489 -11.15 -1.66 -4.26
C LEU A 489 -10.58 -0.83 -5.42
N GLU A 490 -10.99 0.44 -5.53
CA GLU A 490 -10.54 1.36 -6.59
C GLU A 490 -9.47 2.35 -6.09
N THR A 491 -8.99 2.17 -4.86
CA THR A 491 -7.93 2.99 -4.24
C THR A 491 -8.17 4.48 -4.45
N ALA A 492 -9.41 4.89 -4.27
CA ALA A 492 -9.86 6.26 -4.46
C ALA A 492 -10.34 6.83 -3.12
N SER A 493 -9.94 8.07 -2.82
CA SER A 493 -10.36 8.80 -1.64
C SER A 493 -10.88 10.18 -1.98
N LEU A 494 -11.84 10.62 -1.19
CA LEU A 494 -12.31 11.99 -1.13
C LEU A 494 -12.16 12.46 0.31
N ARG A 495 -11.40 13.53 0.51
CA ARG A 495 -11.07 14.09 1.81
C ARG A 495 -11.58 15.52 1.90
N LEU A 496 -12.16 15.84 3.05
CA LEU A 496 -12.52 17.20 3.42
C LEU A 496 -11.57 17.63 4.55
N ALA A 497 -10.93 18.79 4.37
CA ALA A 497 -10.04 19.37 5.34
C ALA A 497 -10.41 20.82 5.64
N TYR A 498 -10.14 21.22 6.87
CA TYR A 498 -10.04 22.61 7.26
C TYR A 498 -8.56 22.98 7.27
N ARG A 499 -8.23 24.10 6.63
CA ARG A 499 -6.86 24.62 6.56
C ARG A 499 -6.84 26.08 7.02
N ALA A 500 -5.79 26.42 7.74
CA ALA A 500 -5.51 27.74 8.28
C ALA A 500 -4.03 28.03 8.09
N ASP A 501 -3.69 29.09 7.37
CA ASP A 501 -2.33 29.57 7.22
C ASP A 501 -2.22 30.93 7.91
N TYR A 502 -1.06 31.21 8.49
CA TYR A 502 -0.77 32.50 9.10
C TYR A 502 0.69 32.85 8.81
N GLU A 503 0.90 34.04 8.26
CA GLU A 503 2.22 34.62 8.12
C GLU A 503 2.21 36.09 8.54
N ARG A 504 3.33 36.51 9.09
CA ARG A 504 3.63 37.92 9.32
C ARG A 504 5.07 38.22 8.99
N PHE A 505 5.27 39.27 8.22
CA PHE A 505 6.58 39.79 7.87
C PHE A 505 6.73 41.25 8.37
N ASN A 506 7.86 41.56 9.00
CA ASN A 506 8.19 42.91 9.42
C ASN A 506 9.34 43.41 8.55
N ALA A 507 9.01 44.20 7.54
CA ALA A 507 10.01 44.80 6.67
C ALA A 507 10.98 45.71 7.45
N SER A 508 12.27 45.50 7.23
CA SER A 508 13.32 46.39 7.70
C SER A 508 13.24 47.73 6.97
N ARG A 509 13.61 48.82 7.66
CA ARG A 509 13.82 50.10 6.97
C ARG A 509 15.11 50.02 6.18
N LEU A 510 15.01 49.81 4.87
CA LEU A 510 16.15 49.99 3.98
C LEU A 510 16.61 51.45 4.00
N SER A 511 17.92 51.67 3.90
CA SER A 511 18.44 53.02 3.64
C SER A 511 18.07 53.48 2.23
N ASP A 512 17.96 54.79 2.00
CA ASP A 512 17.70 55.36 0.66
C ASP A 512 18.71 54.85 -0.39
N ALA A 513 19.95 54.59 0.03
CA ALA A 513 20.99 54.04 -0.83
C ALA A 513 20.77 52.57 -1.20
N GLU A 514 20.16 51.77 -0.32
CA GLU A 514 19.79 50.38 -0.59
C GLU A 514 18.50 50.33 -1.42
N ALA A 515 17.46 51.09 -1.04
CA ALA A 515 16.22 51.18 -1.80
C ALA A 515 16.45 51.67 -3.24
N GLY A 516 17.34 52.64 -3.44
CA GLY A 516 17.73 53.14 -4.75
C GLY A 516 18.57 52.17 -5.60
N ARG A 517 19.18 51.12 -5.02
CA ARG A 517 19.89 50.08 -5.81
C ARG A 517 18.93 49.18 -6.56
N PHE A 518 17.79 48.91 -5.96
CA PHE A 518 16.82 47.96 -6.50
C PHE A 518 15.79 48.61 -7.43
N ASP A 519 15.85 49.94 -7.63
CA ASP A 519 14.80 50.71 -8.32
C ASP A 519 13.39 50.42 -7.73
N LEU A 520 13.34 50.08 -6.44
CA LEU A 520 12.13 49.75 -5.68
C LEU A 520 11.45 51.00 -5.12
N LEU A 521 11.59 52.13 -5.80
CA LEU A 521 10.94 53.35 -5.40
C LEU A 521 9.76 53.58 -6.35
N ASP A 522 8.58 53.83 -5.81
CA ASP A 522 7.46 54.36 -6.59
C ASP A 522 7.80 55.76 -7.13
N ASP A 523 6.92 56.31 -7.98
CA ASP A 523 7.07 57.67 -8.52
C ASP A 523 7.17 58.76 -7.42
N ASP A 524 6.72 58.46 -6.20
CA ASP A 524 6.75 59.33 -5.02
C ASP A 524 8.01 59.10 -4.15
N GLY A 525 8.93 58.21 -4.55
CA GLY A 525 10.14 57.88 -3.80
C GLY A 525 9.88 57.03 -2.56
N ARG A 526 8.77 56.31 -2.49
CA ARG A 526 8.46 55.36 -1.41
C ARG A 526 8.92 53.97 -1.79
N PHE A 527 9.45 53.28 -0.79
CA PHE A 527 9.93 51.92 -0.94
C PHE A 527 8.77 50.93 -1.18
N LEU A 528 8.83 50.24 -2.32
CA LEU A 528 7.92 49.17 -2.76
C LEU A 528 8.22 47.82 -2.08
N GLY A 529 9.06 47.75 -1.04
CA GLY A 529 9.38 46.45 -0.43
C GLY A 529 8.23 45.78 0.30
N ALA A 530 7.12 46.49 0.54
CA ALA A 530 5.86 45.85 0.94
C ALA A 530 5.29 44.95 -0.17
N ASP A 531 5.70 45.17 -1.43
CA ASP A 531 5.28 44.42 -2.61
C ASP A 531 6.26 43.28 -2.95
N LEU A 532 7.33 43.09 -2.17
CA LEU A 532 8.24 41.94 -2.34
C LEU A 532 7.87 40.75 -1.48
N VAL A 533 7.41 41.04 -0.26
CA VAL A 533 7.00 40.05 0.74
C VAL A 533 5.76 40.58 1.43
N GLU A 534 4.73 39.77 1.44
CA GLU A 534 3.43 40.17 1.98
C GLU A 534 3.56 40.39 3.50
N PRO A 535 3.14 41.55 4.02
CA PRO A 535 3.35 41.87 5.42
C PRO A 535 2.51 40.97 6.36
N ARG A 536 1.37 40.48 5.89
CA ARG A 536 0.46 39.60 6.63
C ARG A 536 -0.34 38.75 5.65
N TYR A 537 -0.35 37.45 5.85
CA TYR A 537 -1.15 36.49 5.11
C TYR A 537 -1.94 35.66 6.12
N HIS A 538 -3.26 35.53 5.99
CA HIS A 538 -4.06 34.84 7.01
C HIS A 538 -5.32 34.15 6.44
N PRO A 539 -5.17 33.23 5.46
CA PRO A 539 -6.30 32.53 4.89
C PRO A 539 -6.76 31.37 5.76
N HIS A 540 -8.08 31.23 5.90
CA HIS A 540 -8.69 30.06 6.53
C HIS A 540 -9.83 29.55 5.66
N GLY A 541 -9.91 28.24 5.50
CA GLY A 541 -10.85 27.69 4.54
C GLY A 541 -11.12 26.21 4.65
N LEU A 542 -11.91 25.75 3.69
CA LEU A 542 -12.19 24.34 3.48
C LEU A 542 -11.51 23.90 2.19
N ARG A 543 -10.86 22.74 2.26
CA ARG A 543 -10.23 22.06 1.12
C ARG A 543 -10.91 20.72 0.89
N LEU A 544 -11.25 20.45 -0.35
CA LEU A 544 -11.71 19.16 -0.82
C LEU A 544 -10.62 18.58 -1.72
N SER A 545 -10.08 17.43 -1.35
CA SER A 545 -9.11 16.72 -2.18
C SER A 545 -9.68 15.36 -2.60
N TRP A 546 -9.51 15.03 -3.86
CA TRP A 546 -9.82 13.74 -4.45
C TRP A 546 -8.53 13.14 -4.99
N ASP A 547 -8.35 11.86 -4.76
CA ASP A 547 -7.28 11.11 -5.36
C ASP A 547 -7.73 9.70 -5.71
N SER A 548 -7.16 9.14 -6.77
CA SER A 548 -7.49 7.80 -7.24
C SER A 548 -6.32 7.17 -7.95
N GLN A 549 -5.97 5.96 -7.50
CA GLN A 549 -5.11 5.09 -8.27
C GLN A 549 -5.97 4.28 -9.26
N VAL A 550 -5.91 4.66 -10.53
CA VAL A 550 -6.71 4.06 -11.61
C VAL A 550 -6.23 2.65 -11.93
N ASN A 551 -4.92 2.44 -11.84
CA ASN A 551 -4.22 1.16 -12.03
C ASN A 551 -2.80 1.27 -11.43
N PRO A 552 -1.99 0.18 -11.36
CA PRO A 552 -0.66 0.22 -10.73
C PRO A 552 0.34 1.23 -11.32
N TRP A 553 0.06 1.87 -12.46
CA TRP A 553 0.96 2.78 -13.16
C TRP A 553 0.38 4.18 -13.35
N LEU A 554 -0.85 4.46 -12.92
CA LEU A 554 -1.50 5.76 -13.04
C LEU A 554 -2.19 6.15 -11.74
N TYR A 555 -1.71 7.23 -11.15
CA TYR A 555 -2.32 7.93 -10.02
C TYR A 555 -2.81 9.29 -10.48
N LEU A 556 -4.04 9.64 -10.10
CA LEU A 556 -4.66 10.93 -10.40
C LEU A 556 -5.01 11.61 -9.08
N TYR A 557 -4.85 12.93 -9.03
CA TYR A 557 -5.31 13.73 -7.90
C TYR A 557 -5.87 15.07 -8.38
N ALA A 558 -6.79 15.60 -7.60
CA ALA A 558 -7.33 16.94 -7.77
C ALA A 558 -7.73 17.49 -6.41
N GLU A 559 -7.52 18.79 -6.21
CA GLU A 559 -8.00 19.48 -5.03
C GLU A 559 -8.58 20.84 -5.37
N GLY A 560 -9.50 21.27 -4.52
CA GLY A 560 -10.12 22.58 -4.61
C GLY A 560 -10.41 23.11 -3.21
N GLY A 561 -10.23 24.41 -3.00
CA GLY A 561 -10.49 25.04 -1.72
C GLY A 561 -11.09 26.42 -1.86
N LEU A 562 -11.80 26.83 -0.80
CA LEU A 562 -12.33 28.18 -0.62
C LEU A 562 -11.84 28.68 0.75
N PHE A 563 -11.15 29.81 0.74
CA PHE A 563 -10.48 30.41 1.87
C PHE A 563 -10.93 31.85 2.04
N TYR A 564 -10.93 32.33 3.27
CA TYR A 564 -11.15 33.72 3.60
C TYR A 564 -9.86 34.26 4.20
N ASP A 565 -9.24 35.24 3.56
CA ASP A 565 -8.08 35.93 4.10
C ASP A 565 -8.54 37.01 5.09
N PHE A 566 -8.14 36.86 6.34
CA PHE A 566 -8.46 37.80 7.41
C PHE A 566 -7.57 39.06 7.44
N ALA A 567 -6.43 39.06 6.75
CA ALA A 567 -5.59 40.23 6.57
C ALA A 567 -6.20 41.19 5.56
N ASP A 568 -6.65 40.66 4.41
CA ASP A 568 -7.19 41.46 3.31
C ASP A 568 -8.71 41.54 3.28
N GLU A 569 -9.39 40.75 4.12
CA GLU A 569 -10.84 40.66 4.23
C GLU A 569 -11.54 40.13 2.96
N GLU A 570 -10.83 39.34 2.15
CA GLU A 570 -11.27 38.82 0.85
C GLU A 570 -11.40 37.28 0.80
N TRP A 571 -11.99 36.76 -0.28
CA TRP A 571 -12.20 35.33 -0.49
C TRP A 571 -11.31 34.80 -1.59
N ASP A 572 -10.56 33.75 -1.28
CA ASP A 572 -9.67 33.09 -2.21
C ASP A 572 -10.15 31.70 -2.57
N TYR A 573 -9.85 31.29 -3.79
CA TYR A 573 -10.11 29.96 -4.29
C TYR A 573 -8.87 29.38 -4.95
N GLN A 574 -8.63 28.11 -4.65
CA GLN A 574 -7.47 27.38 -5.13
C GLN A 574 -7.97 26.10 -5.79
N PHE A 575 -7.40 25.76 -6.94
CA PHE A 575 -7.70 24.52 -7.64
C PHE A 575 -6.41 23.94 -8.20
N SER A 576 -6.15 22.66 -7.95
CA SER A 576 -5.07 21.96 -8.64
C SER A 576 -5.52 20.58 -9.07
N ALA A 577 -4.88 20.08 -10.12
CA ALA A 577 -5.05 18.72 -10.59
C ALA A 577 -3.75 18.21 -11.17
N GLY A 578 -3.48 16.94 -10.93
CA GLY A 578 -2.27 16.31 -11.41
C GLY A 578 -2.41 14.82 -11.63
N MET A 579 -1.32 14.27 -12.15
CA MET A 579 -1.17 12.85 -12.39
C MET A 579 0.27 12.42 -12.14
N GLU A 580 0.43 11.19 -11.68
CA GLU A 580 1.69 10.46 -11.66
C GLU A 580 1.54 9.19 -12.50
N VAL A 581 2.45 9.02 -13.46
CA VAL A 581 2.47 7.89 -14.39
C VAL A 581 3.78 7.14 -14.25
N ALA A 582 3.74 5.91 -13.76
CA ALA A 582 4.88 5.01 -13.81
C ALA A 582 5.07 4.52 -15.25
N LEU A 583 5.94 5.19 -16.00
CA LEU A 583 6.32 4.82 -17.37
C LEU A 583 7.01 3.45 -17.38
N THR A 584 7.75 3.14 -16.32
CA THR A 584 8.36 1.84 -16.03
C THR A 584 8.45 1.65 -14.51
N GLU A 585 8.85 0.47 -14.02
CA GLU A 585 9.17 0.26 -12.59
C GLU A 585 10.24 1.21 -12.03
N ARG A 586 11.00 1.88 -12.92
CA ARG A 586 12.13 2.75 -12.60
C ARG A 586 11.95 4.16 -13.13
N CYS A 587 10.79 4.53 -13.65
CA CYS A 587 10.61 5.86 -14.21
C CYS A 587 9.18 6.35 -14.00
N ASP A 588 9.06 7.51 -13.36
CA ASP A 588 7.77 8.17 -13.13
C ASP A 588 7.75 9.52 -13.84
N LEU A 589 6.65 9.81 -14.51
CA LEU A 589 6.28 11.14 -15.00
C LEU A 589 5.26 11.73 -14.03
N VAL A 590 5.52 12.91 -13.49
CA VAL A 590 4.59 13.68 -12.67
C VAL A 590 4.20 14.93 -13.45
N ALA A 591 2.91 15.25 -13.48
CA ALA A 591 2.43 16.49 -14.07
C ALA A 591 1.33 17.08 -13.21
N GLU A 592 1.40 18.38 -12.95
CA GLU A 592 0.44 19.12 -12.15
C GLU A 592 0.14 20.47 -12.81
N ALA A 593 -1.11 20.91 -12.68
CA ALA A 593 -1.51 22.27 -12.97
C ALA A 593 -2.35 22.81 -11.81
N GLY A 594 -2.04 24.03 -11.39
CA GLY A 594 -2.69 24.76 -10.33
C GLY A 594 -3.18 26.12 -10.81
N TYR A 595 -4.26 26.57 -10.20
CA TYR A 595 -4.80 27.92 -10.31
C TYR A 595 -5.07 28.44 -8.89
N TYR A 596 -4.67 29.68 -8.64
CA TYR A 596 -4.90 30.38 -7.38
C TYR A 596 -5.48 31.76 -7.72
N SER A 597 -6.58 32.13 -7.07
CA SER A 597 -7.24 33.42 -7.31
C SER A 597 -6.48 34.60 -6.75
N ASP A 598 -5.64 34.32 -5.77
CA ASP A 598 -4.74 35.28 -5.17
C ASP A 598 -3.31 34.76 -5.30
N GLY A 599 -2.41 35.71 -5.51
CA GLY A 599 -0.98 35.55 -5.62
C GLY A 599 -0.40 34.69 -4.53
N THR A 600 0.74 34.06 -4.78
CA THR A 600 1.74 33.97 -3.69
C THR A 600 2.45 35.32 -3.49
N GLY A 601 2.34 36.22 -4.48
CA GLY A 601 3.01 37.52 -4.51
C GLY A 601 2.33 38.57 -3.64
N ALA A 602 3.15 39.43 -3.04
CA ALA A 602 2.76 40.56 -2.19
C ALA A 602 2.06 41.72 -2.93
N SER A 603 1.46 41.45 -4.09
CA SER A 603 0.78 42.45 -4.91
C SER A 603 -0.70 42.49 -4.52
N ASN A 604 -1.13 43.59 -3.88
CA ASN A 604 -2.52 43.84 -3.45
C ASN A 604 -3.55 43.96 -4.62
N ASP A 605 -3.20 43.58 -5.85
CA ASP A 605 -4.08 43.65 -7.02
C ASP A 605 -4.45 42.23 -7.44
N GLU A 606 -5.74 41.87 -7.42
CA GLU A 606 -6.38 40.62 -7.92
C GLU A 606 -5.47 39.79 -8.86
N SER A 607 -4.53 39.02 -8.30
CA SER A 607 -3.47 38.39 -9.07
C SER A 607 -3.79 36.91 -9.26
N GLU A 608 -4.35 36.59 -10.42
CA GLU A 608 -4.57 35.20 -10.80
C GLU A 608 -3.20 34.53 -11.05
N VAL A 609 -2.95 33.42 -10.36
CA VAL A 609 -1.72 32.63 -10.51
C VAL A 609 -2.04 31.32 -11.21
N ILE A 610 -1.25 31.01 -12.23
CA ILE A 610 -1.27 29.70 -12.88
C ILE A 610 0.10 29.05 -12.70
N VAL A 611 0.08 27.86 -12.09
CA VAL A 611 1.27 27.02 -11.91
C VAL A 611 1.15 25.79 -12.79
N GLY A 612 2.21 25.43 -13.50
CA GLY A 612 2.29 24.18 -14.23
C GLY A 612 3.61 23.50 -13.98
N THR A 613 3.59 22.28 -13.47
CA THR A 613 4.79 21.51 -13.14
C THR A 613 4.82 20.20 -13.89
N VAL A 614 5.96 19.86 -14.49
CA VAL A 614 6.21 18.56 -15.11
C VAL A 614 7.55 18.03 -14.60
N GLY A 615 7.50 16.87 -13.96
CA GLY A 615 8.65 16.19 -13.38
C GLY A 615 8.89 14.82 -14.00
N LEU A 616 10.15 14.44 -14.18
CA LEU A 616 10.55 13.10 -14.62
C LEU A 616 11.56 12.55 -13.62
N ARG A 617 11.25 11.39 -13.03
CA ARG A 617 12.08 10.71 -12.02
C ARG A 617 12.56 9.38 -12.58
N TRP A 618 13.86 9.09 -12.47
CA TRP A 618 14.47 7.82 -12.85
C TRP A 618 15.20 7.19 -11.67
N TYR A 619 14.85 5.95 -11.32
CA TYR A 619 15.44 5.21 -10.21
C TYR A 619 16.44 4.16 -10.73
N TYR A 620 17.57 3.96 -10.04
CA TYR A 620 18.63 3.05 -10.50
C TYR A 620 19.19 2.10 -9.44
#